data_AF-A0A559JB80-F1
#
_entry.id   AF-A0A559JB80-F1
#
_cell.length_a   1.000
_cell.length_b   1.000
_cell.length_c   1.000
_cell.angle_alpha   90.00
_cell.angle_beta   90.00
_cell.angle_gamma   90.00
#
_symmetry.space_group_name_H-M   'P 1'
#
loop_
_entity.id
_entity.type
_entity.pdbx_description
1 polymer ?
#
loop_
_entity_poly.entity_id
_entity_poly.type
_entity_poly.pdbx_seq_one_letter_code
_entity_poly.pdbx_strand_id
1 'polypeptide(L)'
;MRRMYPLLAAVLLAVLLAGCGAKSNTTGASDVPNTLPSAGSPDIVPTVGEGGEATHTSGGAEAPSEQLSAKETQLKETAQEVVEYLRERDLNSLVPFIDPKLGLRFSPYSHVNKDTDLVFTPDTLPSFKDATKQVWGTNDGSGDPIELSFRDYYEKFVYNKDFADAPNISVNKLLGKGNTEFNVTDAYPNASYVEYYFPGSDKDLGGMDWQSLILVFDPEGDDWRLTGIMHGQWTI
;
A
#
# COMPACT_ATOMS: atom_id res chain seq x y z
N MET A 1 48.69 3.82 -38.13
CA MET A 1 47.78 3.85 -39.28
C MET A 1 46.58 4.71 -38.91
N ARG A 2 46.44 5.86 -39.56
CA ARG A 2 45.30 6.79 -39.43
C ARG A 2 44.15 6.26 -40.29
N ARG A 3 42.91 6.28 -39.78
CA ARG A 3 41.73 6.64 -40.58
C ARG A 3 40.77 7.47 -39.75
N MET A 4 40.58 8.69 -40.25
CA MET A 4 39.62 9.71 -39.83
C MET A 4 38.21 9.41 -40.35
N TYR A 5 37.24 9.99 -39.66
CA TYR A 5 35.78 10.08 -39.84
C TYR A 5 35.31 10.56 -41.25
N PRO A 6 33.99 10.52 -41.55
CA PRO A 6 33.16 11.70 -41.25
C PRO A 6 31.70 11.45 -40.80
N LEU A 7 31.16 12.47 -40.13
CA LEU A 7 29.74 12.81 -39.94
C LEU A 7 28.94 12.87 -41.26
N LEU A 8 27.63 12.58 -41.19
CA LEU A 8 26.50 13.04 -42.04
C LEU A 8 25.26 12.21 -41.61
N ALA A 9 24.02 12.65 -41.50
CA ALA A 9 23.33 13.92 -41.69
C ALA A 9 21.92 13.73 -41.09
N ALA A 10 21.30 14.81 -40.61
CA ALA A 10 19.89 14.84 -40.26
C ALA A 10 19.00 14.60 -41.50
N VAL A 11 17.90 13.87 -41.32
CA VAL A 11 16.73 13.96 -42.22
C VAL A 11 15.45 13.94 -41.38
N LEU A 12 14.85 15.11 -41.25
CA LEU A 12 13.42 15.29 -41.02
C LEU A 12 12.67 14.71 -42.23
N LEU A 13 11.65 13.87 -42.00
CA LEU A 13 10.56 13.74 -42.97
C LEU A 13 9.23 13.50 -42.24
N ALA A 14 8.45 14.57 -42.14
CA ALA A 14 7.04 14.52 -41.86
C ALA A 14 6.32 13.92 -43.08
N VAL A 15 5.49 12.90 -42.87
CA VAL A 15 4.53 12.44 -43.87
C VAL A 15 3.14 12.52 -43.25
N LEU A 16 2.40 13.53 -43.68
CA LEU A 16 0.95 13.63 -43.57
C LEU A 16 0.34 12.60 -44.52
N LEU A 17 -0.43 11.66 -43.99
CA LEU A 17 -1.36 10.86 -44.78
C LEU A 17 -2.79 11.24 -44.37
N ALA A 18 -3.41 12.01 -45.26
CA ALA A 18 -4.83 12.20 -45.31
C ALA A 18 -5.49 10.86 -45.70
N GLY A 19 -6.38 10.36 -44.83
CA GLY A 19 -7.33 9.29 -45.12
C GLY A 19 -8.75 9.81 -44.99
N CYS A 20 -9.47 9.87 -46.11
CA CYS A 20 -10.89 10.22 -46.17
C CYS A 20 -11.79 9.00 -45.96
N GLY A 21 -12.97 9.22 -45.36
CA GLY A 21 -14.15 8.33 -45.39
C GLY A 21 -14.54 7.86 -43.97
N ALA A 22 -15.77 7.95 -43.48
CA ALA A 22 -17.07 8.05 -44.14
C ALA A 22 -18.10 8.80 -43.26
N LYS A 23 -19.12 9.34 -43.93
CA LYS A 23 -20.32 9.94 -43.34
C LYS A 23 -21.27 8.85 -42.81
N SER A 24 -21.85 9.08 -41.64
CA SER A 24 -23.19 8.56 -41.31
C SER A 24 -23.89 9.44 -40.27
N ASN A 25 -24.96 10.09 -40.75
CA ASN A 25 -26.21 10.47 -40.11
C ASN A 25 -26.23 11.25 -38.77
N THR A 26 -26.49 12.55 -38.89
CA THR A 26 -27.18 13.35 -37.88
C THR A 26 -28.48 13.88 -38.50
N THR A 27 -29.62 13.41 -38.01
CA THR A 27 -30.90 14.16 -37.96
C THR A 27 -31.82 13.44 -36.98
N GLY A 28 -32.02 14.06 -35.83
CA GLY A 28 -32.85 13.57 -34.74
C GLY A 28 -32.89 14.62 -33.65
N ALA A 29 -33.36 15.82 -34.00
CA ALA A 29 -33.68 16.86 -33.03
C ALA A 29 -34.96 16.45 -32.29
N SER A 30 -34.91 16.41 -30.97
CA SER A 30 -36.07 16.50 -30.11
C SER A 30 -35.71 17.46 -28.98
N ASP A 31 -36.21 18.68 -29.14
CA ASP A 31 -36.32 19.68 -28.09
C ASP A 31 -37.19 19.14 -26.96
N VAL A 32 -36.67 19.15 -25.72
CA VAL A 32 -37.50 19.27 -24.52
C VAL A 32 -36.80 20.20 -23.53
N PRO A 33 -37.44 21.30 -23.10
CA PRO A 33 -36.90 22.21 -22.09
C PRO A 33 -37.16 21.63 -20.70
N ASN A 34 -36.18 21.63 -19.81
CA ASN A 34 -36.44 21.36 -18.40
C ASN A 34 -36.14 22.60 -17.54
N THR A 35 -37.23 23.25 -17.19
CA THR A 35 -37.35 24.35 -16.24
C THR A 35 -37.00 23.91 -14.83
N LEU A 36 -36.22 24.74 -14.14
CA LEU A 36 -36.05 24.76 -12.68
C LEU A 36 -37.40 24.90 -11.97
N PRO A 37 -37.65 24.11 -10.91
CA PRO A 37 -38.55 24.51 -9.84
C PRO A 37 -37.77 25.05 -8.64
N SER A 38 -38.17 26.24 -8.23
CA SER A 38 -37.91 26.88 -6.94
C SER A 38 -38.98 26.46 -5.93
N ALA A 39 -38.58 26.06 -4.72
CA ALA A 39 -39.29 26.13 -3.42
C ALA A 39 -38.57 25.17 -2.44
N GLY A 40 -38.27 25.49 -1.18
CA GLY A 40 -38.55 26.65 -0.35
C GLY A 40 -37.83 26.50 1.00
N SER A 41 -37.60 27.62 1.68
CA SER A 41 -37.09 27.68 3.05
C SER A 41 -38.13 27.22 4.07
N PRO A 42 -37.69 26.66 5.21
CA PRO A 42 -38.40 26.82 6.46
C PRO A 42 -37.64 27.75 7.41
N ASP A 43 -38.33 28.82 7.81
CA ASP A 43 -38.06 29.60 9.01
C ASP A 43 -38.24 28.74 10.26
N ILE A 44 -37.24 28.70 11.15
CA ILE A 44 -37.44 28.37 12.56
C ILE A 44 -36.58 29.30 13.43
N VAL A 45 -37.28 30.08 14.25
CA VAL A 45 -36.78 30.97 15.32
C VAL A 45 -36.36 30.15 16.55
N PRO A 46 -35.37 30.62 17.33
CA PRO A 46 -35.54 30.62 18.79
C PRO A 46 -35.09 31.98 19.39
N THR A 47 -36.00 32.72 20.03
CA THR A 47 -36.29 32.72 21.48
C THR A 47 -35.06 32.89 22.35
N VAL A 48 -34.88 34.14 22.81
CA VAL A 48 -33.99 34.56 23.89
C VAL A 48 -34.62 34.15 25.22
N GLY A 49 -33.86 33.42 26.04
CA GLY A 49 -34.19 33.07 27.42
C GLY A 49 -32.96 33.24 28.29
N GLU A 50 -33.12 34.08 29.31
CA GLU A 50 -32.13 34.52 30.29
C GLU A 50 -31.96 33.52 31.44
N GLY A 51 -30.74 33.43 31.99
CA GLY A 51 -30.48 32.89 33.34
C GLY A 51 -29.67 31.61 33.39
N GLY A 52 -28.47 31.67 34.00
CA GLY A 52 -27.70 30.49 34.36
C GLY A 52 -26.20 30.74 34.54
N GLU A 53 -25.83 31.42 35.62
CA GLU A 53 -24.48 31.45 36.16
C GLU A 53 -24.05 30.01 36.51
N ALA A 54 -23.06 29.48 35.80
CA ALA A 54 -22.41 28.22 36.16
C ALA A 54 -20.90 28.39 36.02
N THR A 55 -20.27 28.38 37.19
CA THR A 55 -18.83 28.31 37.43
C THR A 55 -18.22 27.11 36.70
N HIS A 56 -17.46 27.36 35.63
CA HIS A 56 -16.65 26.31 35.02
C HIS A 56 -15.30 26.25 35.73
N THR A 57 -15.27 25.39 36.74
CA THR A 57 -14.09 24.80 37.35
C THR A 57 -13.13 24.32 36.26
N SER A 58 -11.88 24.76 36.37
CA SER A 58 -10.70 24.21 35.70
C SER A 58 -10.64 22.70 35.95
N GLY A 59 -11.12 21.92 34.99
CA GLY A 59 -10.90 20.49 34.89
C GLY A 59 -9.98 20.26 33.70
N GLY A 60 -8.67 20.28 33.95
CA GLY A 60 -7.70 19.74 33.01
C GLY A 60 -8.03 18.28 32.77
N ALA A 61 -8.76 18.00 31.70
CA ALA A 61 -8.84 16.67 31.13
C ALA A 61 -7.46 16.39 30.54
N GLU A 62 -6.64 15.73 31.35
CA GLU A 62 -5.40 15.11 30.91
C GLU A 62 -5.77 14.16 29.77
N ALA A 63 -5.38 14.53 28.55
CA ALA A 63 -5.46 13.64 27.40
C ALA A 63 -4.68 12.36 27.76
N PRO A 64 -5.21 11.15 27.52
CA PRO A 64 -4.42 9.94 27.70
C PRO A 64 -3.18 10.04 26.81
N SER A 65 -2.02 10.19 27.44
CA SER A 65 -0.75 9.99 26.76
C SER A 65 -0.73 8.55 26.28
N GLU A 66 -0.53 8.34 24.98
CA GLU A 66 -0.33 7.03 24.39
C GLU A 66 1.03 6.47 24.89
N GLN A 67 1.07 5.98 26.13
CA GLN A 67 2.16 5.13 26.59
C GLN A 67 1.98 3.76 25.93
N LEU A 68 2.80 3.50 24.92
CA LEU A 68 2.95 2.16 24.35
C LEU A 68 3.36 1.19 25.45
N SER A 69 2.79 -0.01 25.45
CA SER A 69 3.27 -1.08 26.30
C SER A 69 4.72 -1.42 25.94
N ALA A 70 5.50 -1.95 26.90
CA ALA A 70 6.89 -2.37 26.65
C ALA A 70 7.00 -3.33 25.45
N LYS A 71 5.99 -4.21 25.30
CA LYS A 71 5.89 -5.18 24.20
C LYS A 71 5.63 -4.51 22.84
N GLU A 72 4.81 -3.47 22.78
CA GLU A 72 4.60 -2.69 21.55
C GLU A 72 5.84 -1.86 21.18
N THR A 73 6.56 -1.32 22.17
CA THR A 73 7.83 -0.62 21.94
C THR A 73 8.85 -1.56 21.30
N GLN A 74 9.04 -2.75 21.88
CA GLN A 74 9.95 -3.75 21.34
C GLN A 74 9.55 -4.22 19.93
N LEU A 75 8.24 -4.41 19.69
CA LEU A 75 7.74 -4.73 18.35
C LEU A 75 8.12 -3.66 17.32
N LYS A 76 7.97 -2.37 17.68
CA LYS A 76 8.35 -1.26 16.79
C LYS A 76 9.84 -1.23 16.52
N GLU A 77 10.68 -1.46 17.54
CA GLU A 77 12.13 -1.53 17.38
C GLU A 77 12.52 -2.69 16.46
N THR A 78 11.96 -3.88 16.68
CA THR A 78 12.18 -5.04 15.80
C THR A 78 11.70 -4.76 14.36
N ALA A 79 10.53 -4.16 14.19
CA ALA A 79 10.03 -3.79 12.87
C ALA A 79 10.94 -2.78 12.17
N GLN A 80 11.48 -1.81 12.92
CA GLN A 80 12.43 -0.84 12.39
C GLN A 80 13.72 -1.52 11.92
N GLU A 81 14.28 -2.46 12.68
CA GLU A 81 15.45 -3.22 12.21
C GLU A 81 15.14 -4.01 10.94
N VAL A 82 13.99 -4.68 10.89
CA VAL A 82 13.57 -5.46 9.71
C VAL A 82 13.40 -4.57 8.48
N VAL A 83 12.70 -3.44 8.58
CA VAL A 83 12.50 -2.56 7.41
C VAL A 83 13.81 -1.99 6.89
N GLU A 84 14.79 -1.77 7.77
CA GLU A 84 16.14 -1.35 7.40
C GLU A 84 16.90 -2.43 6.62
N TYR A 85 16.85 -3.69 7.07
CA TYR A 85 17.41 -4.80 6.29
C TYR A 85 16.72 -4.96 4.94
N LEU A 86 15.40 -4.70 4.88
CA LEU A 86 14.67 -4.70 3.63
C LEU A 86 15.13 -3.58 2.69
N ARG A 87 15.36 -2.37 3.22
CA ARG A 87 15.89 -1.23 2.48
C ARG A 87 17.25 -1.53 1.85
N GLU A 88 18.14 -2.11 2.64
CA GLU A 88 19.51 -2.42 2.26
C GLU A 88 19.64 -3.69 1.40
N ARG A 89 18.55 -4.44 1.24
CA ARG A 89 18.53 -5.77 0.61
C ARG A 89 19.45 -6.76 1.34
N ASP A 90 19.60 -6.61 2.66
CA ASP A 90 20.44 -7.49 3.48
C ASP A 90 19.63 -8.70 4.00
N LEU A 91 19.46 -9.69 3.13
CA LEU A 91 18.78 -10.93 3.50
C LEU A 91 19.52 -11.70 4.60
N ASN A 92 20.85 -11.57 4.71
CA ASN A 92 21.61 -12.31 5.72
C ASN A 92 21.26 -11.81 7.13
N SER A 93 21.08 -10.50 7.28
CA SER A 93 20.65 -9.90 8.55
C SER A 93 19.15 -10.05 8.78
N LEU A 94 18.34 -10.24 7.73
CA LEU A 94 16.92 -10.55 7.85
C LEU A 94 16.64 -11.98 8.35
N VAL A 95 17.44 -12.96 7.90
CA VAL A 95 17.23 -14.40 8.17
C VAL A 95 17.02 -14.74 9.65
N PRO A 96 17.78 -14.19 10.62
CA PRO A 96 17.56 -14.43 12.05
C PRO A 96 16.17 -14.03 12.58
N PHE A 97 15.47 -13.12 11.91
CA PHE A 97 14.12 -12.69 12.32
C PHE A 97 13.05 -13.66 11.84
N ILE A 98 13.32 -14.48 10.83
CA ILE A 98 12.33 -15.39 10.25
C ILE A 98 12.01 -16.52 11.23
N ASP A 99 10.73 -16.77 11.47
CA ASP A 99 10.29 -17.92 12.26
C ASP A 99 10.75 -19.23 11.59
N PRO A 100 11.52 -20.10 12.25
CA PRO A 100 12.06 -21.32 11.64
C PRO A 100 11.00 -22.39 11.35
N LYS A 101 9.80 -22.31 11.95
CA LYS A 101 8.71 -23.27 11.79
C LYS A 101 7.61 -22.74 10.86
N LEU A 102 7.21 -21.49 11.05
CA LEU A 102 6.18 -20.83 10.25
C LEU A 102 6.73 -20.34 8.90
N GLY A 103 8.02 -20.02 8.85
CA GLY A 103 8.65 -19.38 7.70
C GLY A 103 8.17 -17.94 7.48
N LEU A 104 8.70 -17.33 6.42
CA LEU A 104 8.35 -16.00 5.97
C LEU A 104 7.40 -16.09 4.77
N ARG A 105 6.14 -15.68 4.96
CA ARG A 105 5.15 -15.57 3.88
C ARG A 105 5.30 -14.26 3.12
N PHE A 106 5.17 -14.32 1.80
CA PHE A 106 5.09 -13.16 0.93
C PHE A 106 3.71 -13.07 0.28
N SER A 107 2.98 -12.00 0.58
CA SER A 107 1.66 -11.72 0.01
C SER A 107 1.72 -10.46 -0.87
N PRO A 108 1.33 -10.53 -2.16
CA PRO A 108 1.38 -9.37 -3.06
C PRO A 108 0.33 -8.30 -2.72
N TYR A 109 -0.60 -8.62 -1.82
CA TYR A 109 -1.64 -7.73 -1.30
C TYR A 109 -1.78 -7.92 0.22
N SER A 110 -2.58 -7.07 0.87
CA SER A 110 -2.81 -7.10 2.32
C SER A 110 -3.60 -8.33 2.80
N HIS A 111 -4.16 -9.12 1.88
CA HIS A 111 -4.82 -10.39 2.18
C HIS A 111 -3.81 -11.54 2.18
N VAL A 112 -3.85 -12.35 3.24
CA VAL A 112 -3.08 -13.58 3.35
C VAL A 112 -3.82 -14.72 2.68
N ASN A 113 -3.23 -15.27 1.62
CA ASN A 113 -3.70 -16.51 1.01
C ASN A 113 -2.82 -17.68 1.46
N LYS A 114 -3.35 -18.53 2.35
CA LYS A 114 -2.61 -19.68 2.88
C LYS A 114 -2.30 -20.75 1.84
N ASP A 115 -3.09 -20.81 0.77
CA ASP A 115 -3.00 -21.86 -0.26
C ASP A 115 -2.03 -21.48 -1.38
N THR A 116 -1.92 -20.18 -1.72
CA THR A 116 -1.13 -19.73 -2.87
C THR A 116 0.07 -18.86 -2.54
N ASP A 117 0.09 -18.16 -1.40
CA ASP A 117 1.23 -17.30 -1.06
C ASP A 117 2.45 -18.16 -0.76
N LEU A 118 3.60 -17.72 -1.29
CA LEU A 118 4.85 -18.43 -1.08
C LEU A 118 5.39 -18.19 0.33
N VAL A 119 5.88 -19.27 0.95
CA VAL A 119 6.47 -19.27 2.28
C VAL A 119 7.87 -19.87 2.20
N PHE A 120 8.85 -19.19 2.77
CA PHE A 120 10.24 -19.66 2.79
C PHE A 120 10.75 -19.75 4.22
N THR A 121 11.42 -20.84 4.56
CA THR A 121 12.16 -20.97 5.81
C THR A 121 13.49 -20.22 5.72
N PRO A 122 14.19 -19.99 6.86
CA PRO A 122 15.51 -19.34 6.88
C PRO A 122 16.51 -19.89 5.86
N ASP A 123 16.50 -21.19 5.62
CA ASP A 123 17.41 -21.91 4.73
C ASP A 123 16.97 -21.95 3.26
N THR A 124 15.70 -21.66 2.97
CA THR A 124 15.14 -21.70 1.61
C THR A 124 14.82 -20.33 1.04
N LEU A 125 15.16 -19.24 1.74
CA LEU A 125 14.91 -17.89 1.27
C LEU A 125 15.63 -17.64 -0.07
N PRO A 126 14.92 -17.23 -1.14
CA PRO A 126 15.52 -17.05 -2.45
C PRO A 126 16.55 -15.92 -2.47
N SER A 127 17.58 -16.07 -3.29
CA SER A 127 18.60 -15.04 -3.48
C SER A 127 18.18 -14.04 -4.55
N PHE A 128 18.60 -12.77 -4.43
CA PHE A 128 18.44 -11.76 -5.51
C PHE A 128 19.15 -12.11 -6.83
N LYS A 129 20.07 -13.09 -6.81
CA LYS A 129 20.74 -13.60 -8.01
C LYS A 129 19.96 -14.72 -8.69
N ASP A 130 18.95 -15.26 -8.03
CA ASP A 130 18.10 -16.29 -8.61
C ASP A 130 17.19 -15.67 -9.67
N ALA A 131 17.33 -16.16 -10.91
CA ALA A 131 16.53 -15.74 -12.05
C ALA A 131 15.27 -16.62 -12.25
N THR A 132 15.11 -17.65 -11.42
CA THR A 132 13.94 -18.54 -11.46
C THR A 132 12.69 -17.76 -11.16
N LYS A 133 11.70 -17.85 -12.05
CA LYS A 133 10.40 -17.24 -11.84
C LYS A 133 9.50 -18.16 -11.03
N GLN A 134 8.72 -17.56 -10.13
CA GLN A 134 7.71 -18.23 -9.34
C GLN A 134 6.39 -17.47 -9.49
N VAL A 135 5.28 -18.15 -9.25
CA VAL A 135 3.95 -17.51 -9.21
C VAL A 135 3.71 -17.04 -7.78
N TRP A 136 3.73 -15.73 -7.58
CA TRP A 136 3.61 -15.10 -6.26
C TRP A 136 2.16 -14.79 -5.86
N GLY A 137 1.22 -15.07 -6.76
CA GLY A 137 -0.18 -14.73 -6.61
C GLY A 137 -0.79 -14.39 -7.97
N THR A 138 -1.87 -13.62 -7.96
CA THR A 138 -2.63 -13.24 -9.15
C THR A 138 -2.82 -11.74 -9.16
N ASN A 139 -2.62 -11.07 -10.30
CA ASN A 139 -2.84 -9.63 -10.41
C ASN A 139 -4.33 -9.34 -10.24
N ASP A 140 -4.59 -8.45 -9.31
CA ASP A 140 -5.89 -7.84 -9.13
C ASP A 140 -6.39 -7.15 -10.41
N GLY A 141 -7.69 -7.28 -10.69
CA GLY A 141 -8.31 -6.81 -11.94
C GLY A 141 -8.15 -7.72 -13.16
N SER A 142 -6.91 -8.07 -13.56
CA SER A 142 -6.70 -8.88 -14.77
C SER A 142 -6.87 -10.38 -14.54
N GLY A 143 -6.57 -10.86 -13.33
CA GLY A 143 -6.58 -12.29 -13.02
C GLY A 143 -5.35 -13.05 -13.54
N ASP A 144 -4.35 -12.35 -14.10
CA ASP A 144 -3.13 -12.99 -14.61
C ASP A 144 -2.17 -13.36 -13.48
N PRO A 145 -1.44 -14.49 -13.58
CA PRO A 145 -0.46 -14.87 -12.56
C PRO A 145 0.64 -13.81 -12.42
N ILE A 146 1.04 -13.54 -11.17
CA ILE A 146 2.21 -12.72 -10.85
C ILE A 146 3.44 -13.62 -10.95
N GLU A 147 3.90 -13.86 -12.18
CA GLU A 147 5.05 -14.70 -12.45
C GLU A 147 6.35 -13.88 -12.54
N LEU A 148 7.10 -13.83 -11.44
CA LEU A 148 8.27 -12.96 -11.27
C LEU A 148 9.46 -13.71 -10.67
N SER A 149 10.67 -13.25 -10.97
CA SER A 149 11.85 -13.62 -10.17
C SER A 149 11.72 -13.05 -8.75
N PHE A 150 12.48 -13.58 -7.79
CA PHE A 150 12.44 -13.02 -6.43
C PHE A 150 12.82 -11.53 -6.41
N ARG A 151 13.83 -11.14 -7.21
CA ARG A 151 14.24 -9.75 -7.31
C ARG A 151 13.12 -8.85 -7.84
N ASP A 152 12.47 -9.25 -8.93
CA ASP A 152 11.42 -8.44 -9.54
C ASP A 152 10.19 -8.35 -8.62
N TYR A 153 9.84 -9.44 -7.93
CA TYR A 153 8.79 -9.44 -6.92
C TYR A 153 9.14 -8.50 -5.77
N TYR A 154 10.38 -8.56 -5.27
CA TYR A 154 10.85 -7.74 -4.17
C TYR A 154 10.78 -6.24 -4.51
N GLU A 155 11.29 -5.84 -5.68
CA GLU A 155 11.27 -4.45 -6.13
C GLU A 155 9.85 -3.95 -6.41
N LYS A 156 8.91 -4.83 -6.75
CA LYS A 156 7.53 -4.47 -7.07
C LYS A 156 6.61 -4.43 -5.85
N PHE A 157 6.72 -5.39 -4.94
CA PHE A 157 5.76 -5.62 -3.85
C PHE A 157 6.37 -5.52 -2.45
N VAL A 158 7.67 -5.80 -2.26
CA VAL A 158 8.29 -5.75 -0.92
C VAL A 158 8.83 -4.37 -0.60
N TYR A 159 9.63 -3.79 -1.49
CA TYR A 159 10.32 -2.52 -1.24
C TYR A 159 10.30 -1.60 -2.48
N ASN A 160 9.09 -1.19 -2.88
CA ASN A 160 8.85 -0.29 -4.02
C ASN A 160 8.83 1.21 -3.64
N LYS A 161 8.86 1.52 -2.33
CA LYS A 161 9.09 2.84 -1.74
C LYS A 161 10.06 2.71 -0.57
N ASP A 162 10.60 3.84 -0.13
CA ASP A 162 11.47 3.88 1.05
C ASP A 162 10.67 3.78 2.35
N PHE A 163 10.16 2.58 2.64
CA PHE A 163 9.28 2.32 3.79
C PHE A 163 9.96 2.58 5.14
N ALA A 164 11.30 2.49 5.23
CA ALA A 164 12.03 2.89 6.44
C ALA A 164 11.83 4.38 6.79
N ASP A 165 11.58 5.23 5.78
CA ASP A 165 11.32 6.66 5.91
C ASP A 165 9.81 7.00 5.73
N ALA A 166 8.91 6.04 5.94
CA ALA A 166 7.47 6.27 5.79
C ALA A 166 6.96 7.35 6.76
N PRO A 167 6.13 8.30 6.29
CA PRO A 167 5.64 9.40 7.12
C PRO A 167 4.63 8.96 8.19
N ASN A 168 4.02 7.77 8.02
CA ASN A 168 3.07 7.22 8.97
C ASN A 168 3.44 5.76 9.25
N ILE A 169 3.57 5.44 10.54
CA ILE A 169 3.84 4.09 11.03
C ILE A 169 2.78 3.75 12.07
N SER A 170 2.11 2.62 11.93
CA SER A 170 1.09 2.16 12.88
C SER A 170 1.38 0.75 13.35
N VAL A 171 0.91 0.44 14.57
CA VAL A 171 0.97 -0.91 15.14
C VAL A 171 -0.45 -1.40 15.32
N ASN A 172 -0.72 -2.63 14.87
CA ASN A 172 -2.02 -3.30 15.00
C ASN A 172 -3.22 -2.47 14.52
N LYS A 173 -2.99 -1.59 13.56
CA LYS A 173 -4.01 -0.72 12.96
C LYS A 173 -3.64 -0.42 11.51
N LEU A 174 -4.52 -0.80 10.58
CA LEU A 174 -4.35 -0.41 9.18
C LEU A 174 -4.71 1.06 8.93
N LEU A 175 -3.85 1.74 8.18
CA LEU A 175 -4.00 3.10 7.66
C LEU A 175 -4.45 3.06 6.20
N GLY A 176 -3.87 2.16 5.39
CA GLY A 176 -4.32 1.89 4.03
C GLY A 176 -5.75 1.36 4.00
N LYS A 177 -6.59 1.97 3.16
CA LYS A 177 -7.97 1.53 2.93
C LYS A 177 -8.16 1.22 1.46
N GLY A 178 -8.60 -0.01 1.17
CA GLY A 178 -8.88 -0.49 -0.17
C GLY A 178 -9.89 -1.62 -0.14
N ASN A 179 -10.01 -2.34 -1.25
CA ASN A 179 -10.98 -3.42 -1.43
C ASN A 179 -10.48 -4.77 -0.92
N THR A 180 -9.17 -4.90 -0.69
CA THR A 180 -8.57 -6.13 -0.17
C THR A 180 -8.91 -6.33 1.31
N GLU A 181 -9.57 -7.43 1.62
CA GLU A 181 -9.82 -7.87 3.00
C GLU A 181 -8.51 -8.12 3.74
N PHE A 182 -8.38 -7.58 4.95
CA PHE A 182 -7.24 -7.85 5.83
C PHE A 182 -7.59 -8.92 6.86
N ASN A 183 -6.97 -10.10 6.73
CA ASN A 183 -7.27 -11.31 7.50
C ASN A 183 -6.07 -11.80 8.34
N VAL A 184 -5.11 -10.94 8.67
CA VAL A 184 -3.88 -11.35 9.37
C VAL A 184 -4.17 -12.03 10.70
N THR A 185 -5.15 -11.57 11.47
CA THR A 185 -5.53 -12.19 12.76
C THR A 185 -6.18 -13.56 12.59
N ASP A 186 -6.85 -13.82 11.46
CA ASP A 186 -7.39 -15.14 11.15
C ASP A 186 -6.28 -16.07 10.66
N ALA A 187 -5.32 -15.51 9.93
CA ALA A 187 -4.19 -16.24 9.42
C ALA A 187 -3.20 -16.62 10.54
N TYR A 188 -2.95 -15.69 11.45
CA TYR A 188 -1.98 -15.73 12.55
C TYR A 188 -2.62 -15.18 13.84
N PRO A 189 -3.31 -16.02 14.64
CA PRO A 189 -4.11 -15.57 15.77
C PRO A 189 -3.36 -14.82 16.88
N ASN A 190 -2.05 -15.04 17.00
CA ASN A 190 -1.22 -14.42 18.04
C ASN A 190 -0.36 -13.27 17.48
N ALA A 191 -0.39 -13.04 16.17
CA ALA A 191 0.50 -12.10 15.55
C ALA A 191 0.12 -10.64 15.84
N SER A 192 1.13 -9.79 15.84
CA SER A 192 0.99 -8.35 15.74
C SER A 192 1.62 -7.88 14.44
N TYR A 193 1.24 -6.69 13.97
CA TYR A 193 1.77 -6.15 12.73
C TYR A 193 2.11 -4.68 12.83
N VAL A 194 3.08 -4.27 12.01
CA VAL A 194 3.50 -2.89 11.82
C VAL A 194 3.29 -2.52 10.37
N GLU A 195 2.58 -1.42 10.11
CA GLU A 195 2.40 -0.88 8.76
C GLU A 195 3.22 0.39 8.59
N TYR A 196 3.98 0.44 7.48
CA TYR A 196 4.69 1.61 7.00
C TYR A 196 3.91 2.19 5.82
N TYR A 197 3.22 3.31 6.03
CA TYR A 197 2.20 3.82 5.12
C TYR A 197 2.60 5.15 4.47
N PHE A 198 2.57 5.16 3.14
CA PHE A 198 2.63 6.36 2.31
C PHE A 198 1.23 6.74 1.83
N PRO A 199 0.73 7.93 2.20
CA PRO A 199 -0.56 8.41 1.68
C PRO A 199 -0.46 8.66 0.18
N GLY A 200 -1.54 8.34 -0.52
CA GLY A 200 -1.71 8.73 -1.92
C GLY A 200 -1.85 10.23 -2.05
N SER A 201 -1.39 10.76 -3.17
CA SER A 201 -1.33 12.21 -3.43
C SER A 201 -1.93 12.59 -4.78
N ASP A 202 -2.18 11.62 -5.65
CA ASP A 202 -2.71 11.85 -6.98
C ASP A 202 -4.21 12.16 -6.91
N LYS A 203 -4.58 13.38 -7.28
CA LYS A 203 -5.97 13.86 -7.25
C LYS A 203 -6.83 13.20 -8.32
N ASP A 204 -6.26 12.84 -9.46
CA ASP A 204 -7.00 12.21 -10.55
C ASP A 204 -7.36 10.76 -10.20
N LEU A 205 -6.56 10.15 -9.32
CA LEU A 205 -6.83 8.85 -8.71
C LEU A 205 -7.52 8.97 -7.34
N GLY A 206 -7.97 10.16 -6.91
CA GLY A 206 -8.62 10.34 -5.61
C GLY A 206 -7.76 9.92 -4.41
N GLY A 207 -6.44 9.94 -4.54
CA GLY A 207 -5.50 9.46 -3.52
C GLY A 207 -5.38 7.93 -3.43
N MET A 208 -5.87 7.18 -4.43
CA MET A 208 -5.76 5.72 -4.49
C MET A 208 -4.34 5.21 -4.82
N ASP A 209 -3.39 6.12 -5.09
CA ASP A 209 -1.96 5.84 -5.30
C ASP A 209 -1.18 5.60 -3.99
N TRP A 210 -1.88 5.40 -2.87
CA TRP A 210 -1.25 5.07 -1.59
C TRP A 210 -0.56 3.70 -1.66
N GLN A 211 0.49 3.55 -0.87
CA GLN A 211 1.25 2.31 -0.77
C GLN A 211 1.66 2.06 0.68
N SER A 212 1.76 0.78 1.04
CA SER A 212 2.21 0.38 2.36
C SER A 212 2.98 -0.93 2.32
N LEU A 213 3.85 -1.09 3.31
CA LEU A 213 4.49 -2.33 3.67
C LEU A 213 3.97 -2.75 5.04
N ILE A 214 3.41 -3.95 5.15
CA ILE A 214 2.91 -4.52 6.39
C ILE A 214 3.83 -5.67 6.78
N LEU A 215 4.48 -5.53 7.93
CA LEU A 215 5.32 -6.55 8.53
C LEU A 215 4.56 -7.24 9.65
N VAL A 216 4.44 -8.56 9.57
CA VAL A 216 3.68 -9.38 10.53
C VAL A 216 4.63 -10.20 11.37
N PHE A 217 4.42 -10.15 12.70
CA PHE A 217 5.29 -10.75 13.69
C PHE A 217 4.50 -11.68 14.62
N ASP A 218 4.99 -12.91 14.79
CA ASP A 218 4.51 -13.82 15.83
C ASP A 218 5.40 -13.70 17.08
N PRO A 219 4.83 -13.67 18.29
CA PRO A 219 5.61 -13.55 19.51
C PRO A 219 6.30 -14.88 19.87
N GLU A 220 7.62 -14.86 20.06
CA GLU A 220 8.39 -16.01 20.57
C GLU A 220 9.05 -15.65 21.91
N GLY A 221 8.34 -15.95 23.01
CA GLY A 221 8.78 -15.55 24.35
C GLY A 221 8.75 -14.04 24.50
N ASP A 222 9.92 -13.45 24.77
CA ASP A 222 10.11 -12.00 24.84
C ASP A 222 10.53 -11.40 23.48
N ASP A 223 10.74 -12.21 22.43
CA ASP A 223 11.17 -11.75 21.11
C ASP A 223 10.02 -11.78 20.08
N TRP A 224 10.29 -11.21 18.90
CA TRP A 224 9.36 -11.19 17.77
C TRP A 224 9.97 -11.87 16.55
N ARG A 225 9.21 -12.78 15.93
CA ARG A 225 9.59 -13.46 14.69
C ARG A 225 8.79 -12.93 13.52
N LEU A 226 9.47 -12.50 12.46
CA LEU A 226 8.85 -12.11 11.20
C LEU A 226 8.26 -13.34 10.51
N THR A 227 6.96 -13.30 10.27
CA THR A 227 6.19 -14.40 9.66
C THR A 227 5.48 -14.00 8.37
N GLY A 228 5.34 -12.70 8.10
CA GLY A 228 4.70 -12.21 6.89
C GLY A 228 5.22 -10.85 6.43
N ILE A 229 5.37 -10.70 5.12
CA ILE A 229 5.56 -9.45 4.41
C ILE A 229 4.40 -9.29 3.42
N MET A 230 3.65 -8.21 3.56
CA MET A 230 2.47 -7.95 2.74
C MET A 230 2.54 -6.56 2.13
N HIS A 231 2.14 -6.44 0.87
CA HIS A 231 2.02 -5.15 0.20
C HIS A 231 0.60 -4.62 0.34
N GLY A 232 0.42 -3.40 0.81
CA GLY A 232 -0.87 -2.73 0.73
C GLY A 232 -0.86 -1.70 -0.38
N GLN A 233 -1.87 -1.76 -1.25
CA GLN A 233 -2.17 -0.76 -2.27
C GLN A 233 -3.66 -0.80 -2.58
N TRP A 234 -4.14 0.17 -3.36
CA TRP A 234 -5.48 0.08 -3.93
C TRP A 234 -5.61 -1.09 -4.92
N THR A 235 -6.76 -1.75 -4.87
CA THR A 235 -7.17 -2.89 -5.69
C THR A 235 -8.61 -2.66 -6.20
N ILE A 236 -9.04 -3.31 -7.28
CA ILE A 236 -10.25 -3.04 -8.06
C ILE A 236 -11.24 -4.20 -8.11
#